data_AF-L8TLL4-F1
#
_entry.id   AF-L8TLL4-F1
#
_cell.length_a   1.000
_cell.length_b   1.000
_cell.length_c   1.000
_cell.angle_alpha   90.00
_cell.angle_beta   90.00
_cell.angle_gamma   90.00
#
_symmetry.space_group_name_H-M   'P 1'
#
loop_
_entity.id
_entity.type
_entity.pdbx_description
1 polymer ?
#
loop_
_entity_poly.entity_id
_entity_poly.type
_entity_poly.pdbx_seq_one_letter_code
_entity_poly.pdbx_strand_id
1 'polypeptide(L)' 'MVVHELTHLKERSHNERFVELMNEFLPDWRARQEELNTAPLADEEWR' A
#
# COMPACT_ATOMS: atom_id res chain seq x y z
N MET A 1 -3.11 2.47 4.52
CA MET A 1 -3.05 3.81 3.82
C MET A 1 -4.37 4.04 3.06
N VAL A 2 -4.99 5.23 2.93
CA VAL A 2 -6.37 5.28 2.31
C VAL A 2 -6.41 4.70 0.89
N VAL A 3 -5.45 5.05 0.03
CA VAL A 3 -5.38 4.45 -1.32
C VAL A 3 -5.13 2.94 -1.26
N HIS A 4 -4.29 2.46 -0.32
CA HIS A 4 -4.07 1.02 -0.08
C HIS A 4 -5.40 0.31 0.25
N GLU A 5 -6.19 0.85 1.20
CA GLU A 5 -7.49 0.26 1.56
C GLU A 5 -8.47 0.24 0.39
N LEU A 6 -8.47 1.29 -0.43
CA LEU A 6 -9.34 1.37 -1.61
C LEU A 6 -8.88 0.41 -2.72
N THR A 7 -7.58 0.21 -2.88
CA THR A 7 -7.01 -0.79 -3.81
C THR A 7 -7.42 -2.20 -3.38
N HIS A 8 -7.58 -2.46 -2.09
CA HIS A 8 -8.09 -3.76 -1.60
C HIS A 8 -9.50 -4.12 -2.06
N LEU A 9 -10.30 -3.13 -2.47
CA LEU A 9 -11.60 -3.39 -3.12
C LEU A 9 -11.45 -3.97 -4.53
N LYS A 10 -10.31 -3.75 -5.20
CA LYS A 10 -9.99 -4.25 -6.54
C LYS A 10 -9.15 -5.52 -6.50
N GLU A 11 -8.21 -5.61 -5.57
CA GLU A 11 -7.30 -6.75 -5.40
C GLU A 11 -7.05 -7.00 -3.90
N ARG A 12 -7.38 -8.20 -3.42
CA ARG A 12 -7.39 -8.52 -1.98
C ARG A 12 -6.01 -8.79 -1.39
N SER A 13 -5.07 -9.26 -2.21
CA SER A 13 -3.71 -9.65 -1.79
C SER A 13 -2.69 -8.62 -2.23
N HIS A 14 -1.53 -8.55 -1.58
CA HIS A 14 -0.44 -7.65 -2.02
C HIS A 14 0.40 -8.24 -3.18
N ASN A 15 -0.28 -8.82 -4.18
CA ASN A 15 0.34 -9.48 -5.33
C ASN A 15 0.82 -8.46 -6.41
N GLU A 16 1.36 -8.96 -7.53
CA GLU A 16 1.82 -8.10 -8.64
C GLU A 16 0.73 -7.13 -9.13
N ARG A 17 -0.53 -7.60 -9.22
CA ARG A 17 -1.66 -6.79 -9.64
C ARG A 17 -1.95 -5.66 -8.66
N PHE A 18 -1.82 -5.89 -7.36
CA PHE A 18 -1.95 -4.85 -6.35
C PHE A 18 -0.86 -3.78 -6.50
N VAL A 19 0.39 -4.22 -6.71
CA VAL A 19 1.53 -3.32 -6.90
C VAL A 19 1.36 -2.46 -8.17
N GLU A 20 0.84 -3.02 -9.25
CA GLU A 20 0.50 -2.26 -10.46
C GLU A 20 -0.53 -1.16 -10.17
N LEU A 21 -1.62 -1.49 -9.48
CA LEU A 21 -2.67 -0.53 -9.13
C LEU A 21 -2.15 0.56 -8.18
N MET A 22 -1.28 0.20 -7.23
CA MET A 22 -0.63 1.19 -6.36
C MET A 22 0.33 2.10 -7.14
N ASN A 23 1.09 1.56 -8.10
CA ASN A 23 1.95 2.38 -8.97
C ASN A 23 1.12 3.34 -9.85
N GLU A 24 -0.09 2.95 -10.25
CA GLU A 24 -1.00 3.79 -11.05
C GLU A 24 -1.66 4.88 -10.19
N PHE A 25 -2.26 4.52 -9.05
CA PHE A 25 -3.06 5.45 -8.25
C PHE A 25 -2.27 6.27 -7.25
N LEU A 26 -1.07 5.82 -6.88
CA LEU A 26 -0.22 6.54 -5.92
C LEU A 26 1.27 6.23 -6.19
N PRO A 27 1.89 6.83 -7.24
CA PRO A 27 3.23 6.46 -7.70
C PRO A 27 4.35 6.55 -6.63
N ASP A 28 4.17 7.39 -5.61
CA ASP A 28 5.11 7.61 -4.50
C ASP A 28 4.81 6.74 -3.26
N TRP A 29 3.91 5.76 -3.36
CA TRP A 29 3.42 4.98 -2.22
C TRP A 29 4.51 4.29 -1.39
N ARG A 30 5.63 3.91 -2.02
CA ARG A 30 6.77 3.27 -1.33
C ARG A 30 7.44 4.22 -0.33
N ALA A 31 7.65 5.48 -0.70
CA ALA A 31 8.25 6.47 0.19
C ALA A 31 7.32 6.79 1.37
N ARG A 32 6.01 6.88 1.09
CA ARG A 32 4.97 7.12 2.10
C ARG A 32 4.84 5.93 3.05
N GLN A 33 4.93 4.71 2.53
CA GLN A 33 4.97 3.50 3.33
C GLN A 33 6.20 3.47 4.22
N GLU A 34 7.38 3.80 3.69
CA GLU A 34 8.61 3.87 4.47
C GLU A 34 8.49 4.86 5.64
N GLU A 35 7.96 6.06 5.38
CA GLU A 35 7.68 7.06 6.41
C GLU A 35 6.72 6.51 7.49
N LEU A 36 5.63 5.87 7.09
CA LEU A 36 4.66 5.28 8.02
C LEU A 36 5.23 4.09 8.82
N ASN A 37 6.08 3.27 8.19
CA ASN A 37 6.73 2.14 8.85
C ASN A 37 7.74 2.58 9.92
N THR A 38 8.24 3.81 9.84
CA THR A 38 9.09 4.40 10.90
C THR A 38 8.31 5.05 12.03
N ALA A 39 6.98 5.18 11.89
CA ALA A 39 6.14 5.76 12.93
C ALA A 39 5.85 4.73 14.06
N PRO A 40 5.63 5.17 15.32
CA PRO A 40 5.36 4.28 16.46
C PRO A 40 4.12 3.37 16.35
N LEU A 41 3.30 3.57 15.32
CA LEU A 41 2.05 2.84 15.05
C LEU A 41 2.11 2.08 13.70
N ALA A 42 3.32 1.74 13.25
CA ALA A 42 3.51 0.94 12.05
C ALA A 42 2.90 -0.47 12.26
N ASP A 43 1.76 -0.73 11.64
CA ASP A 43 1.15 -2.05 11.58
C ASP A 43 0.56 -2.24 10.17
N GLU A 44 1.28 -2.99 9.33
CA GLU A 44 0.74 -3.54 8.08
C GLU A 44 1.56 -4.77 7.68
N GLU A 45 0.99 -5.96 7.90
CA GLU A 45 1.60 -7.23 7.48
C GLU A 45 1.22 -7.49 6.01
N TRP A 46 2.18 -7.36 5.10
CA TRP A 46 1.97 -7.62 3.67
C TRP A 46 1.81 -9.12 3.42
N ARG A 47 0.63 -9.57 2.98
CA ARG A 47 0.28 -10.98 2.74
C ARG A 47 -0.27 -11.24 1.35
#